data_AF-A0A1E4TNZ3-F1
#
_entry.id   AF-A0A1E4TNZ3-F1
#
_cell.length_a   1.000
_cell.length_b   1.000
_cell.length_c   1.000
_cell.angle_alpha   90.00
_cell.angle_beta   90.00
_cell.angle_gamma   90.00
#
_symmetry.space_group_name_H-M   'P 1'
#
loop_
_entity.id
_entity.type
_entity.pdbx_description
1 polymer ?
#
loop_
_entity_poly.entity_id
_entity_poly.type
_entity_poly.pdbx_seq_one_letter_code
_entity_poly.pdbx_strand_id
1 'polypeptide(L)'
;MINSTRRAFSVQQKFELGGYRYFASSQTNLSILDFFRSKKDTATLTKKSTDELISKVEKDDVSLTSDINKKIPILGKRNVEQLNRWKTKMNNFKVESWVPEKSKYYYGLKQYDSNDLKLEKYGELINNLLLTSYNKFYPNNQLESISQFNSNLNNDLSLKFKFFKYIQITFGLKISDMNLTQINTLQALNDFLKTELKPNKTIINEKLPNAIYLNPQDFKNTNVYIDSSISPKEKQKKFNKLIMKLNKVEKLEKQKLIQA
;
A
#
# COMPACT_ATOMS: atom_id res chain seq x y z
N MET A 1 -66.15 -9.70 -46.97
CA MET A 1 -65.85 -11.13 -47.22
C MET A 1 -65.77 -11.86 -45.89
N ILE A 2 -66.71 -12.79 -45.68
CA ILE A 2 -66.59 -14.10 -45.01
C ILE A 2 -66.05 -14.15 -43.57
N ASN A 3 -66.99 -14.43 -42.65
CA ASN A 3 -67.00 -15.38 -41.51
C ASN A 3 -65.88 -15.27 -40.43
N SER A 4 -66.09 -15.57 -39.15
CA SER A 4 -66.98 -16.56 -38.57
C SER A 4 -67.19 -16.29 -37.06
N THR A 5 -68.39 -16.64 -36.61
CA THR A 5 -68.75 -16.87 -35.23
C THR A 5 -68.05 -18.12 -34.67
N ARG A 6 -67.46 -18.04 -33.48
CA ARG A 6 -67.42 -19.17 -32.53
C ARG A 6 -67.69 -18.69 -31.12
N ARG A 7 -68.81 -19.17 -30.58
CA ARG A 7 -69.11 -19.23 -29.16
C ARG A 7 -68.22 -20.30 -28.51
N ALA A 8 -67.71 -20.02 -27.33
CA ALA A 8 -67.45 -21.04 -26.32
C ALA A 8 -68.09 -20.57 -25.02
N PHE A 9 -69.01 -21.39 -24.52
CA PHE A 9 -69.63 -21.29 -23.20
C PHE A 9 -68.72 -21.95 -22.15
N SER A 10 -69.07 -21.69 -20.89
CA SER A 10 -68.60 -22.31 -19.64
C SER A 10 -67.40 -21.56 -19.01
N VAL A 11 -67.36 -21.26 -17.71
CA VAL A 11 -68.12 -21.70 -16.54
C VAL A 11 -68.33 -20.48 -15.63
N GLN A 12 -69.51 -20.39 -15.03
CA GLN A 12 -69.80 -19.44 -13.95
C GLN A 12 -68.96 -19.78 -12.72
N GLN A 13 -68.23 -18.80 -12.18
CA GLN A 13 -68.03 -18.72 -10.74
C GLN A 13 -68.58 -17.38 -10.26
N LYS A 14 -69.76 -17.47 -9.63
CA LYS A 14 -70.29 -16.45 -8.72
C LYS A 14 -69.40 -16.42 -7.48
N PHE A 15 -68.86 -15.26 -7.15
CA PHE A 15 -68.54 -14.89 -5.77
C PHE A 15 -68.88 -13.41 -5.55
N GLU A 16 -70.06 -13.22 -4.96
CA GLU A 16 -70.38 -12.34 -3.82
C GLU A 16 -69.85 -10.89 -3.78
N LEU A 17 -70.80 -9.97 -3.98
CA LEU A 17 -71.15 -8.81 -3.16
C LEU A 17 -70.08 -8.25 -2.18
N GLY A 18 -69.66 -7.02 -2.47
CA GLY A 18 -69.71 -5.92 -1.50
C GLY A 18 -68.63 -5.91 -0.41
N GLY A 19 -67.47 -5.35 -0.74
CA GLY A 19 -66.47 -4.97 0.26
C GLY A 19 -65.29 -4.23 -0.37
N TYR A 20 -65.46 -2.95 -0.68
CA TYR A 20 -64.33 -2.08 -1.06
C TYR A 20 -63.38 -1.96 0.14
N ARG A 21 -62.25 -2.67 0.11
CA ARG A 21 -61.15 -2.48 1.06
C ARG A 21 -60.34 -1.26 0.61
N TYR A 22 -60.62 -0.11 1.21
CA TYR A 22 -59.73 1.04 1.12
C TYR A 22 -58.49 0.77 1.98
N PHE A 23 -57.33 0.58 1.34
CA PHE A 23 -56.05 0.70 2.03
C PHE A 23 -55.67 2.18 2.06
N ALA A 24 -56.06 2.87 3.13
CA ALA A 24 -55.55 4.22 3.40
C ALA A 24 -54.10 4.11 3.91
N SER A 25 -53.12 4.42 3.05
CA SER A 25 -51.74 4.64 3.49
C SER A 25 -51.56 6.14 3.79
N SER A 26 -51.62 6.53 5.06
CA SER A 26 -51.14 7.86 5.46
C SER A 26 -49.61 7.86 5.44
N GLN A 27 -48.98 8.77 4.70
CA GLN A 27 -47.54 9.00 4.86
C GLN A 27 -47.29 9.53 6.27
N THR A 28 -46.58 8.76 7.09
CA THR A 28 -46.10 9.23 8.40
C THR A 28 -44.90 10.14 8.16
N ASN A 29 -45.14 11.45 8.07
CA ASN A 29 -44.08 12.43 8.16
C ASN A 29 -43.56 12.42 9.61
N LEU A 30 -42.45 11.73 9.86
CA LEU A 30 -41.74 11.78 11.14
C LEU A 30 -41.27 13.22 11.36
N SER A 31 -42.08 14.00 12.07
CA SER A 31 -41.80 15.39 12.39
C SER A 31 -40.91 15.43 13.64
N ILE A 32 -40.03 16.43 13.73
CA ILE A 32 -39.20 16.69 14.92
C ILE A 32 -40.07 16.83 16.19
N LEU A 33 -41.34 17.22 16.01
CA LEU A 33 -42.31 17.36 17.09
C LEU A 33 -42.89 16.03 17.61
N ASP A 34 -42.82 14.93 16.85
CA ASP A 34 -43.23 13.60 17.36
C ASP A 34 -42.30 13.07 18.45
N PHE A 35 -41.03 13.53 18.48
CA PHE A 35 -40.08 13.19 19.52
C PHE A 35 -40.54 13.67 20.91
N PHE A 36 -41.33 14.76 20.96
CA PHE A 36 -41.92 15.27 22.20
C PHE A 36 -43.24 14.58 22.56
N ARG A 37 -43.90 13.93 21.61
CA ARG A 37 -45.16 13.20 21.81
C ARG A 37 -44.91 11.79 22.37
N SER A 38 -43.76 11.18 22.06
CA SER A 38 -43.33 9.85 22.55
C SER A 38 -43.25 9.71 24.08
N LYS A 39 -43.24 10.81 24.86
CA LYS A 39 -43.24 10.74 26.32
C LYS A 39 -44.62 10.55 26.96
N LYS A 40 -45.71 10.62 26.19
CA LYS A 40 -47.07 10.47 26.75
C LYS A 40 -47.67 9.07 26.64
N ASP A 41 -47.16 8.21 25.75
CA ASP A 41 -47.78 6.90 25.46
C ASP A 41 -46.87 5.70 25.78
N THR A 42 -46.24 5.67 26.95
CA THR A 42 -45.77 4.41 27.57
C THR A 42 -46.79 3.93 28.61
N ALA A 43 -48.07 3.92 28.23
CA ALA A 43 -49.18 3.56 29.10
C ALA A 43 -49.99 2.37 28.55
N THR A 44 -49.31 1.30 28.11
CA THR A 44 -49.86 -0.07 28.07
C THR A 44 -48.76 -1.12 28.28
N LEU A 45 -47.85 -0.87 29.21
CA LEU A 45 -47.15 -1.94 29.90
C LEU A 45 -48.07 -2.37 31.05
N THR A 46 -48.46 -3.65 31.07
CA THR A 46 -49.25 -4.25 32.14
C THR A 46 -48.65 -3.86 33.49
N LYS A 47 -49.41 -3.10 34.28
CA LYS A 47 -48.98 -2.60 35.59
C LYS A 47 -48.72 -3.78 36.51
N LYS A 48 -47.45 -4.10 36.76
CA LYS A 48 -47.05 -4.91 37.91
C LYS A 48 -47.35 -4.13 39.18
N SER A 49 -47.80 -4.80 40.23
CA SER A 49 -48.15 -4.17 41.49
C SER A 49 -46.94 -3.46 42.11
N THR A 50 -47.18 -2.34 42.78
CA THR A 50 -46.15 -1.51 43.44
C THR A 50 -45.29 -2.32 44.40
N ASP A 51 -45.88 -3.33 45.05
CA ASP A 51 -45.21 -4.20 46.02
C ASP A 51 -44.17 -5.12 45.35
N GLU A 52 -44.41 -5.56 44.11
CA GLU A 52 -43.45 -6.35 43.33
C GLU A 52 -42.25 -5.52 42.84
N LEU A 53 -42.45 -4.20 42.69
CA LEU A 53 -41.38 -3.28 42.30
C LEU A 53 -40.55 -2.87 43.49
N ILE A 54 -41.18 -2.55 44.62
CA ILE A 54 -40.50 -2.21 45.88
C ILE A 54 -39.64 -3.39 46.34
N SER A 55 -40.18 -4.61 46.33
CA SER A 55 -39.43 -5.82 46.69
C SER A 55 -38.29 -6.18 45.72
N LYS A 56 -38.29 -5.68 44.48
CA LYS A 56 -37.16 -5.83 43.55
C LYS A 56 -36.10 -4.74 43.74
N VAL A 57 -36.53 -3.52 44.02
CA VAL A 57 -35.63 -2.38 44.27
C VAL A 57 -34.91 -2.53 45.61
N GLU A 58 -35.55 -3.14 46.61
CA GLU A 58 -34.94 -3.39 47.92
C GLU A 58 -34.00 -4.61 47.95
N LYS A 59 -34.17 -5.56 47.02
CA LYS A 59 -33.35 -6.79 46.96
C LYS A 59 -32.14 -6.67 46.06
N ASP A 60 -32.23 -5.85 45.01
CA ASP A 60 -31.17 -5.71 44.04
C ASP A 60 -30.64 -4.26 44.09
N ASP A 61 -29.38 -4.08 44.53
CA ASP A 61 -28.57 -2.87 44.29
C ASP A 61 -28.30 -2.73 42.77
N VAL A 62 -29.35 -2.52 41.98
CA VAL A 62 -29.21 -2.34 40.53
C VAL A 62 -28.82 -0.90 40.28
N SER A 63 -27.51 -0.66 40.40
CA SER A 63 -26.89 0.38 39.61
C SER A 63 -27.29 0.15 38.15
N LEU A 64 -28.20 1.00 37.64
CA LEU A 64 -28.43 1.18 36.21
C LEU A 64 -27.16 1.80 35.63
N THR A 65 -26.06 1.04 35.62
CA THR A 65 -24.93 1.34 34.77
C THR A 65 -25.47 1.19 33.35
N SER A 66 -25.83 2.30 32.74
CA SER A 66 -26.00 2.37 31.30
C SER A 66 -24.78 1.70 30.69
N ASP A 67 -24.98 0.53 30.09
CA ASP A 67 -23.95 -0.26 29.43
C ASP A 67 -23.41 0.53 28.22
N ILE A 68 -22.65 1.59 28.46
CA ILE A 68 -21.96 2.40 27.45
C ILE A 68 -20.98 1.52 26.65
N ASN A 69 -20.64 0.33 27.18
CA ASN A 69 -19.76 -0.66 26.58
C ASN A 69 -20.47 -1.78 25.81
N LYS A 70 -21.81 -1.80 25.68
CA LYS A 70 -22.49 -2.73 24.76
C LYS A 70 -22.22 -2.29 23.32
N LYS A 71 -21.07 -2.71 22.78
CA LYS A 71 -20.79 -2.64 21.35
C LYS A 71 -21.86 -3.47 20.65
N ILE A 72 -22.78 -2.79 19.98
CA ILE A 72 -23.78 -3.44 19.15
C ILE A 72 -23.01 -4.18 18.05
N PRO A 73 -23.08 -5.53 17.98
CA PRO A 73 -22.43 -6.24 16.90
C PRO A 73 -23.11 -5.81 15.59
N ILE A 74 -22.33 -5.28 14.66
CA ILE A 74 -22.84 -4.99 13.31
C ILE A 74 -23.08 -6.34 12.63
N LEU A 75 -24.34 -6.78 12.63
CA LEU A 75 -24.78 -7.99 11.95
C LEU A 75 -25.10 -7.62 10.49
N GLY A 76 -24.34 -8.18 9.54
CA GLY A 76 -24.54 -7.93 8.11
C GLY A 76 -23.33 -8.31 7.26
N LYS A 77 -23.54 -8.45 5.94
CA LYS A 77 -22.43 -8.59 4.98
C LYS A 77 -21.66 -7.27 4.96
N ARG A 78 -20.35 -7.31 5.27
CA ARG A 78 -19.47 -6.14 5.14
C ARG A 78 -19.54 -5.61 3.71
N ASN A 79 -19.51 -4.28 3.55
CA ASN A 79 -19.56 -3.68 2.22
C ASN A 79 -18.40 -4.23 1.36
N VAL A 80 -18.74 -4.90 0.26
CA VAL A 80 -17.78 -5.58 -0.64
C VAL A 80 -16.79 -4.56 -1.22
N GLU A 81 -17.23 -3.30 -1.37
CA GLU A 81 -16.38 -2.20 -1.81
C GLU A 81 -15.27 -1.84 -0.80
N GLN A 82 -15.50 -2.02 0.49
CA GLN A 82 -14.47 -1.85 1.52
C GLN A 82 -13.53 -3.05 1.62
N LEU A 83 -13.98 -4.22 1.16
CA LEU A 83 -13.18 -5.44 1.03
C LEU A 83 -12.34 -5.47 -0.26
N ASN A 84 -12.59 -4.55 -1.21
CA ASN A 84 -11.85 -4.40 -2.47
C ASN A 84 -10.40 -3.92 -2.25
N ARG A 85 -9.59 -4.72 -1.56
CA ARG A 85 -8.14 -4.59 -1.62
C ARG A 85 -7.73 -5.08 -3.01
N TRP A 86 -7.05 -4.25 -3.78
CA TRP A 86 -6.52 -4.59 -5.12
C TRP A 86 -5.86 -5.99 -5.17
N LYS A 87 -5.18 -6.40 -4.08
CA LYS A 87 -4.58 -7.74 -3.91
C LYS A 87 -5.58 -8.90 -4.06
N THR A 88 -6.82 -8.73 -3.57
CA THR A 88 -7.87 -9.76 -3.69
C THR A 88 -8.47 -9.83 -5.09
N LYS A 89 -8.53 -8.70 -5.82
CA LYS A 89 -9.02 -8.65 -7.21
C LYS A 89 -8.06 -9.29 -8.21
N MET A 90 -6.76 -9.32 -7.90
CA MET A 90 -5.75 -9.89 -8.78
C MET A 90 -5.58 -11.42 -8.63
N ASN A 91 -6.43 -12.13 -7.88
CA ASN A 91 -6.38 -13.60 -7.74
C ASN A 91 -4.96 -14.17 -7.50
N ASN A 92 -4.16 -13.53 -6.62
CA ASN A 92 -2.77 -13.91 -6.37
C ASN A 92 -1.85 -13.88 -7.62
N PHE A 93 -2.16 -13.07 -8.63
CA PHE A 93 -1.30 -12.86 -9.79
C PHE A 93 0.09 -12.42 -9.33
N LYS A 94 1.10 -13.21 -9.70
CA LYS A 94 2.51 -12.93 -9.43
C LYS A 94 3.13 -12.37 -10.71
N VAL A 95 3.65 -11.15 -10.62
CA VAL A 95 4.48 -10.59 -11.70
C VAL A 95 5.87 -11.15 -11.51
N GLU A 96 6.32 -11.99 -12.44
CA GLU A 96 7.69 -12.45 -12.50
C GLU A 96 8.51 -11.47 -13.34
N SER A 97 9.39 -10.70 -12.68
CA SER A 97 10.40 -9.92 -13.37
C SER A 97 11.68 -10.72 -13.47
N TRP A 98 12.20 -10.89 -14.70
CA TRP A 98 13.45 -11.62 -14.91
C TRP A 98 14.66 -10.86 -14.33
N VAL A 99 14.57 -9.52 -14.19
CA VAL A 99 15.49 -8.71 -13.39
C VAL A 99 14.96 -8.64 -11.95
N PRO A 100 15.77 -9.01 -10.95
CA PRO A 100 15.35 -8.92 -9.55
C PRO A 100 15.34 -7.45 -9.09
N GLU A 101 14.33 -7.05 -8.30
CA GLU A 101 14.26 -5.70 -7.70
C GLU A 101 15.43 -5.43 -6.75
N LYS A 102 15.95 -6.47 -6.11
CA LYS A 102 17.12 -6.42 -5.24
C LYS A 102 18.10 -7.48 -5.71
N SER A 103 19.25 -7.03 -6.18
CA SER A 103 20.36 -7.93 -6.48
C SER A 103 20.88 -8.61 -5.22
N LYS A 104 21.59 -9.72 -5.41
CA LYS A 104 22.33 -10.39 -4.32
C LYS A 104 23.28 -9.41 -3.61
N TYR A 105 23.81 -8.46 -4.36
CA TYR A 105 24.77 -7.47 -3.88
C TYR A 105 24.10 -6.20 -3.33
N TYR A 106 22.78 -6.03 -3.49
CA TYR A 106 22.04 -4.82 -3.07
C TYR A 106 22.31 -4.40 -1.63
N TYR A 107 22.28 -5.35 -0.69
CA TYR A 107 22.50 -5.04 0.73
C TYR A 107 23.96 -4.72 1.05
N GLY A 108 24.92 -5.37 0.38
CA GLY A 108 26.34 -5.05 0.51
C GLY A 108 26.64 -3.67 -0.06
N LEU A 109 26.05 -3.32 -1.21
CA LEU A 109 26.21 -2.03 -1.88
C LEU A 109 25.59 -0.88 -1.07
N LYS A 110 24.49 -1.11 -0.34
CA LYS A 110 23.85 -0.11 0.53
C LYS A 110 24.66 0.33 1.75
N GLN A 111 25.65 -0.46 2.18
CA GLN A 111 26.46 -0.14 3.37
C GLN A 111 27.48 0.97 3.11
N TYR A 112 27.75 1.25 1.84
CA TYR A 112 28.70 2.26 1.40
C TYR A 112 27.98 3.60 1.17
N ASP A 113 27.48 4.20 2.25
CA ASP A 113 26.86 5.53 2.20
C ASP A 113 27.91 6.65 2.44
N SER A 114 27.77 7.71 1.65
CA SER A 114 28.35 9.07 1.68
C SER A 114 29.82 9.34 2.03
N ASN A 115 30.63 8.36 2.41
CA ASN A 115 32.06 8.56 2.71
C ASN A 115 32.93 8.16 1.50
N ASP A 116 33.89 9.00 1.11
CA ASP A 116 34.74 8.77 -0.08
C ASP A 116 35.53 7.44 -0.02
N LEU A 117 36.10 7.11 1.14
CA LEU A 117 36.78 5.83 1.41
C LEU A 117 35.87 4.59 1.26
N LYS A 118 34.56 4.76 1.42
CA LYS A 118 33.57 3.69 1.19
C LYS A 118 33.22 3.58 -0.29
N LEU A 119 33.31 4.67 -1.04
CA LEU A 119 33.04 4.72 -2.47
C LEU A 119 34.13 4.03 -3.30
N GLU A 120 35.39 4.13 -2.88
CA GLU A 120 36.51 3.42 -3.51
C GLU A 120 36.38 1.90 -3.36
N LYS A 121 36.17 1.42 -2.12
CA LYS A 121 35.90 -0.01 -1.84
C LYS A 121 34.69 -0.53 -2.61
N TYR A 122 33.68 0.31 -2.77
CA TYR A 122 32.51 0.01 -3.58
C TYR A 122 32.88 -0.18 -5.07
N GLY A 123 33.73 0.69 -5.62
CA GLY A 123 34.24 0.57 -6.98
C GLY A 123 35.03 -0.73 -7.19
N GLU A 124 35.85 -1.11 -6.21
CA GLU A 124 36.60 -2.38 -6.23
C GLU A 124 35.67 -3.60 -6.23
N LEU A 125 34.59 -3.58 -5.44
CA LEU A 125 33.60 -4.66 -5.45
C LEU A 125 32.94 -4.82 -6.82
N ILE A 126 32.56 -3.73 -7.47
CA ILE A 126 32.03 -3.79 -8.84
C ILE A 126 33.07 -4.36 -9.80
N ASN A 127 34.31 -3.87 -9.73
CA ASN A 127 35.39 -4.35 -10.60
C ASN A 127 35.59 -5.87 -10.46
N ASN A 128 35.66 -6.38 -9.23
CA ASN A 128 35.85 -7.81 -8.95
C ASN A 128 34.66 -8.66 -9.42
N LEU A 129 33.44 -8.17 -9.21
CA LEU A 129 32.23 -8.85 -9.68
C LEU A 129 32.13 -8.89 -11.20
N LEU A 130 32.50 -7.81 -11.87
CA LEU A 130 32.50 -7.74 -13.31
C LEU A 130 33.62 -8.61 -13.91
N LEU A 131 34.81 -8.66 -13.30
CA LEU A 131 35.91 -9.55 -13.70
C LEU A 131 35.53 -11.03 -13.55
N THR A 132 34.97 -11.41 -12.41
CA THR A 132 34.47 -12.79 -12.19
C THR A 132 33.32 -13.15 -13.14
N SER A 133 32.43 -12.19 -13.44
CA SER A 133 31.35 -12.38 -14.42
C SER A 133 31.90 -12.54 -15.83
N TYR A 134 32.91 -11.77 -16.22
CA TYR A 134 33.53 -11.85 -17.53
C TYR A 134 34.24 -13.19 -17.73
N ASN A 135 35.10 -13.60 -16.79
CA ASN A 135 35.85 -14.86 -16.87
C ASN A 135 34.93 -16.10 -16.93
N LYS A 136 33.71 -16.00 -16.36
CA LYS A 136 32.69 -17.05 -16.46
C LYS A 136 32.13 -17.22 -17.88
N PHE A 137 31.97 -16.13 -18.64
CA PHE A 137 31.39 -16.16 -19.99
C PHE A 137 32.43 -16.26 -21.09
N TYR A 138 33.67 -15.83 -20.82
CA TYR A 138 34.78 -15.84 -21.76
C TYR A 138 35.94 -16.69 -21.22
N PRO A 139 35.78 -18.03 -21.12
CA PRO A 139 36.78 -18.91 -20.50
C PRO A 139 38.10 -18.96 -21.27
N ASN A 140 38.09 -18.66 -22.57
CA ASN A 140 39.27 -18.71 -23.43
C ASN A 140 40.11 -17.42 -23.36
N ASN A 141 39.50 -16.30 -22.99
CA ASN A 141 40.15 -14.98 -22.91
C ASN A 141 40.01 -14.46 -21.48
N GLN A 142 40.59 -15.15 -20.50
CA GLN A 142 40.48 -14.74 -19.10
C GLN A 142 41.26 -13.45 -18.86
N LEU A 143 40.67 -12.56 -18.07
CA LEU A 143 41.31 -11.34 -17.62
C LEU A 143 41.83 -11.56 -16.20
N GLU A 144 43.09 -11.18 -15.98
CA GLU A 144 43.74 -11.26 -14.68
C GLU A 144 43.53 -9.98 -13.87
N SER A 145 43.40 -8.84 -14.55
CA SER A 145 43.33 -7.54 -13.88
C SER A 145 42.49 -6.50 -14.63
N ILE A 146 42.11 -5.45 -13.89
CA ILE A 146 41.24 -4.35 -14.34
C ILE A 146 41.89 -3.53 -15.46
N SER A 147 43.22 -3.47 -15.52
CA SER A 147 43.95 -2.75 -16.57
C SER A 147 43.65 -3.27 -17.98
N GLN A 148 43.15 -4.51 -18.09
CA GLN A 148 42.79 -5.16 -19.34
C GLN A 148 41.34 -4.87 -19.79
N PHE A 149 40.58 -4.06 -19.04
CA PHE A 149 39.18 -3.72 -19.37
C PHE A 149 39.02 -2.87 -20.64
N ASN A 150 40.11 -2.30 -21.15
CA ASN A 150 40.11 -1.55 -22.40
C ASN A 150 39.93 -2.45 -23.63
N SER A 151 40.01 -3.77 -23.47
CA SER A 151 39.73 -4.71 -24.55
C SER A 151 38.28 -4.60 -25.02
N ASN A 152 38.09 -4.71 -26.34
CA ASN A 152 36.77 -4.76 -26.95
C ASN A 152 36.06 -6.04 -26.49
N LEU A 153 34.79 -5.91 -26.13
CA LEU A 153 33.91 -7.06 -25.94
C LEU A 153 33.79 -7.81 -27.28
N ASN A 154 33.89 -9.14 -27.23
CA ASN A 154 33.85 -10.00 -28.41
C ASN A 154 32.72 -9.63 -29.39
N ASN A 155 32.99 -9.75 -30.68
CA ASN A 155 32.06 -9.44 -31.77
C ASN A 155 30.87 -10.40 -31.89
N ASP A 156 30.85 -11.50 -31.13
CA ASP A 156 29.68 -12.39 -31.10
C ASP A 156 28.53 -11.75 -30.32
N LEU A 157 27.54 -11.28 -31.08
CA LEU A 157 26.35 -10.62 -30.56
C LEU A 157 25.54 -11.53 -29.61
N SER A 158 25.52 -12.85 -29.85
CA SER A 158 24.76 -13.80 -29.03
C SER A 158 25.41 -13.97 -27.65
N LEU A 159 26.73 -14.11 -27.63
CA LEU A 159 27.51 -14.14 -26.38
C LEU A 159 27.42 -12.81 -25.64
N LYS A 160 27.54 -11.68 -26.37
CA LYS A 160 27.38 -10.33 -25.82
C LYS A 160 26.01 -10.20 -25.14
N PHE A 161 24.92 -10.57 -25.81
CA PHE A 161 23.58 -10.50 -25.24
C PHE A 161 23.40 -11.36 -23.99
N LYS A 162 23.89 -12.61 -24.00
CA LYS A 162 23.85 -13.50 -22.82
C LYS A 162 24.62 -12.90 -21.64
N PHE A 163 25.78 -12.30 -21.91
CA PHE A 163 26.59 -11.64 -20.90
C PHE A 163 25.87 -10.43 -20.29
N PHE A 164 25.30 -9.53 -21.12
CA PHE A 164 24.52 -8.39 -20.61
C PHE A 164 23.29 -8.82 -19.81
N LYS A 165 22.57 -9.84 -20.28
CA LYS A 165 21.43 -10.41 -19.54
C LYS A 165 21.86 -10.92 -18.17
N TYR A 166 23.01 -11.58 -18.09
CA TYR A 166 23.56 -12.04 -16.83
C TYR A 166 23.90 -10.87 -15.91
N ILE A 167 24.55 -9.82 -16.41
CA ILE A 167 24.85 -8.59 -15.66
C ILE A 167 23.59 -7.94 -15.10
N GLN A 168 22.55 -7.82 -15.92
CA GLN A 168 21.27 -7.25 -15.51
C GLN A 168 20.65 -8.04 -14.35
N ILE A 169 20.76 -9.37 -14.37
CA ILE A 169 20.28 -10.24 -13.28
C ILE A 169 21.16 -10.14 -12.04
N THR A 170 22.49 -10.16 -12.19
CA THR A 170 23.42 -10.18 -11.06
C THR A 170 23.39 -8.87 -10.28
N PHE A 171 23.37 -7.74 -10.98
CA PHE A 171 23.35 -6.42 -10.37
C PHE A 171 21.93 -5.87 -10.16
N GLY A 172 20.91 -6.49 -10.73
CA GLY A 172 19.50 -6.11 -10.54
C GLY A 172 19.15 -4.77 -11.20
N LEU A 173 19.83 -4.45 -12.31
CA LEU A 173 19.65 -3.21 -13.05
C LEU A 173 19.14 -3.49 -14.47
N LYS A 174 18.33 -2.57 -14.98
CA LYS A 174 17.86 -2.59 -16.36
C LYS A 174 18.77 -1.68 -17.19
N ILE A 175 19.36 -2.22 -18.24
CA ILE A 175 20.18 -1.46 -19.20
C ILE A 175 19.27 -1.13 -20.38
N SER A 176 19.21 0.13 -20.79
CA SER A 176 18.45 0.52 -21.98
C SER A 176 19.09 -0.05 -23.24
N ASP A 177 18.28 -0.30 -24.27
CA ASP A 177 18.78 -0.84 -25.53
C ASP A 177 19.80 0.10 -26.19
N MET A 178 19.61 1.42 -26.05
CA MET A 178 20.58 2.42 -26.47
C MET A 178 21.94 2.18 -25.81
N ASN A 179 21.98 1.98 -24.50
CA ASN A 179 23.23 1.74 -23.78
C ASN A 179 23.86 0.39 -24.17
N LEU A 180 23.04 -0.65 -24.43
CA LEU A 180 23.55 -1.94 -24.92
C LEU A 180 24.28 -1.82 -26.26
N THR A 181 23.81 -0.95 -27.15
CA THR A 181 24.46 -0.70 -28.45
C THR A 181 25.75 0.12 -28.33
N GLN A 182 25.83 1.03 -27.35
CA GLN A 182 26.99 1.90 -27.17
C GLN A 182 28.13 1.24 -26.38
N ILE A 183 27.80 0.34 -25.45
CA ILE A 183 28.80 -0.34 -24.62
C ILE A 183 29.50 -1.42 -25.45
N ASN A 184 30.72 -1.11 -25.88
CA ASN A 184 31.57 -1.98 -26.70
C ASN A 184 32.85 -2.45 -25.99
N THR A 185 33.21 -1.83 -24.86
CA THR A 185 34.35 -2.22 -24.05
C THR A 185 33.89 -2.60 -22.65
N LEU A 186 34.67 -3.46 -22.00
CA LEU A 186 34.41 -3.84 -20.62
C LEU A 186 34.58 -2.64 -19.67
N GLN A 187 35.48 -1.71 -20.02
CA GLN A 187 35.66 -0.44 -19.32
C GLN A 187 34.40 0.43 -19.40
N ALA A 188 33.80 0.59 -20.58
CA ALA A 188 32.56 1.36 -20.74
C ALA A 188 31.41 0.75 -19.93
N LEU A 189 31.33 -0.58 -19.86
CA LEU A 189 30.38 -1.28 -18.99
C LEU A 189 30.64 -0.95 -17.51
N ASN A 190 31.90 -1.02 -17.08
CA ASN A 190 32.28 -0.76 -15.70
C ASN A 190 31.93 0.67 -15.28
N ASP A 191 32.24 1.65 -16.12
CA ASP A 191 31.93 3.05 -15.88
C ASP A 191 30.41 3.26 -15.83
N PHE A 192 29.66 2.65 -16.74
CA PHE A 192 28.20 2.64 -16.71
C PHE A 192 27.65 2.06 -15.40
N LEU A 193 28.14 0.90 -14.95
CA LEU A 193 27.72 0.28 -13.70
C LEU A 193 28.02 1.16 -12.49
N LYS A 194 29.22 1.75 -12.44
CA LYS A 194 29.60 2.69 -11.37
C LYS A 194 28.70 3.91 -11.36
N THR A 195 28.26 4.42 -12.52
CA THR A 195 27.32 5.55 -12.56
C THR A 195 25.92 5.17 -12.13
N GLU A 196 25.41 4.01 -12.58
CA GLU A 196 24.03 3.59 -12.34
C GLU A 196 23.80 3.10 -10.91
N LEU A 197 24.76 2.37 -10.35
CA LEU A 197 24.62 1.75 -9.05
C LEU A 197 25.06 2.65 -7.89
N LYS A 198 25.53 3.87 -8.18
CA LYS A 198 25.97 4.85 -7.18
C LYS A 198 24.95 4.95 -6.03
N PRO A 199 25.37 4.75 -4.76
CA PRO A 199 24.44 4.71 -3.62
C PRO A 199 23.64 6.00 -3.46
N ASN A 200 24.26 7.14 -3.81
CA ASN A 200 23.66 8.47 -3.72
C ASN A 200 23.05 8.93 -5.05
N LYS A 201 22.84 8.03 -6.02
CA LYS A 201 22.25 8.40 -7.30
C LYS A 201 20.85 8.96 -7.08
N THR A 202 20.64 10.19 -7.53
CA THR A 202 19.34 10.86 -7.48
C THR A 202 18.37 10.13 -8.40
N ILE A 203 17.24 9.69 -7.84
CA ILE A 203 16.17 9.07 -8.62
C ILE A 203 15.52 10.17 -9.46
N ILE A 204 15.68 10.08 -10.77
CA ILE A 204 15.13 11.05 -11.72
C ILE A 204 13.60 10.91 -11.70
N ASN A 205 12.93 12.03 -11.48
CA ASN A 205 11.47 12.08 -11.57
C ASN A 205 11.08 12.34 -13.03
N GLU A 206 10.48 11.35 -13.69
CA GLU A 206 10.01 11.47 -15.09
C GLU A 206 9.05 12.65 -15.30
N LYS A 207 8.30 13.06 -14.27
CA LYS A 207 7.38 14.20 -14.35
C LYS A 207 8.10 15.55 -14.41
N LEU A 208 9.33 15.61 -13.91
CA LEU A 208 10.12 16.83 -13.80
C LEU A 208 11.53 16.55 -14.34
N PRO A 209 11.69 16.38 -15.67
CA PRO A 209 12.97 16.01 -16.27
C PRO A 209 14.05 17.07 -16.05
N ASN A 210 13.66 18.35 -15.96
CA ASN A 210 14.56 19.48 -15.78
C ASN A 210 14.80 19.82 -14.29
N ALA A 211 14.45 18.92 -13.37
CA ALA A 211 14.68 19.15 -11.95
C ALA A 211 16.19 19.17 -11.64
N ILE A 212 16.62 20.19 -10.90
CA ILE A 212 18.00 20.32 -10.44
C ILE A 212 18.10 19.75 -9.03
N TYR A 213 18.99 18.79 -8.85
CA TYR A 213 19.28 18.19 -7.56
C TYR A 213 20.67 18.64 -7.11
N LEU A 214 20.73 19.51 -6.11
CA LEU A 214 21.97 20.02 -5.56
C LEU A 214 22.38 19.20 -4.33
N ASN A 215 23.64 18.75 -4.30
CA ASN A 215 24.20 18.07 -3.13
C ASN A 215 24.84 19.11 -2.20
N PRO A 216 24.46 19.18 -0.92
CA PRO A 216 25.05 20.14 0.03
C PRO A 216 26.56 20.02 0.18
N GLN A 217 27.14 18.82 -0.04
CA GLN A 217 28.59 18.62 0.06
C GLN A 217 29.37 19.41 -1.01
N ASP A 218 28.77 19.64 -2.17
CA ASP A 218 29.43 20.36 -3.27
C ASP A 218 29.64 21.85 -2.91
N PHE A 219 28.91 22.37 -1.92
CA PHE A 219 28.93 23.76 -1.48
C PHE A 219 29.61 23.96 -0.11
N LYS A 220 30.21 22.91 0.47
CA LYS A 220 30.72 22.93 1.85
C LYS A 220 31.77 24.02 2.15
N ASN A 221 32.54 24.44 1.14
CA ASN A 221 33.57 25.48 1.25
C ASN A 221 33.09 26.86 0.77
N THR A 222 31.79 27.01 0.51
CA THR A 222 31.19 28.26 0.05
C THR A 222 30.26 28.81 1.12
N ASN A 223 29.93 30.10 1.04
CA ASN A 223 28.93 30.71 1.93
C ASN A 223 27.48 30.33 1.56
N VAL A 224 27.29 29.38 0.64
CA VAL A 224 25.97 28.94 0.17
C VAL A 224 25.56 27.70 0.95
N TYR A 225 24.39 27.75 1.58
CA TYR A 225 23.77 26.57 2.19
C TYR A 225 22.54 26.16 1.38
N ILE A 226 22.36 24.85 1.23
CA ILE A 226 21.18 24.26 0.59
C ILE A 226 20.32 23.65 1.69
N ASP A 227 19.12 24.18 1.85
CA ASP A 227 18.16 23.64 2.80
C ASP A 227 17.69 22.25 2.40
N SER A 228 17.52 21.37 3.40
CA SER A 228 16.97 20.05 3.18
C SER A 228 15.51 20.13 2.69
N SER A 229 15.27 19.68 1.46
CA SER A 229 13.93 19.63 0.87
C SER A 229 13.14 18.46 1.48
N ILE A 230 12.51 18.72 2.64
CA ILE A 230 11.61 17.77 3.30
C ILE A 230 10.18 18.26 3.12
N SER A 231 9.33 17.42 2.53
CA SER A 231 7.95 17.80 2.27
C SER A 231 7.18 18.09 3.57
N PRO A 232 6.27 19.08 3.59
CA PRO A 232 5.49 19.41 4.80
C PRO A 232 4.67 18.21 5.29
N LYS A 233 4.20 17.37 4.36
CA LYS A 233 3.50 16.12 4.66
C LYS A 233 4.38 15.11 5.40
N GLU A 234 5.66 15.00 5.05
CA GLU A 234 6.61 14.14 5.77
C GLU A 234 6.96 14.69 7.15
N LYS A 235 7.14 16.02 7.28
CA LYS A 235 7.32 16.67 8.58
C LYS A 235 6.14 16.37 9.50
N GLN A 236 4.91 16.58 9.03
CA GLN A 236 3.69 16.28 9.79
C GLN A 236 3.59 14.80 10.16
N LYS A 237 3.90 13.87 9.24
CA LYS A 237 3.88 12.43 9.53
C LYS A 237 4.89 12.05 10.62
N LYS A 238 6.11 12.60 10.58
CA LYS A 238 7.13 12.37 11.61
C LYS A 238 6.66 12.92 12.96
N PHE A 239 6.12 14.14 12.97
CA PHE A 239 5.58 14.78 14.16
C PHE A 239 4.45 13.95 14.81
N ASN A 240 3.44 13.55 14.02
CA ASN A 240 2.35 12.71 14.52
C ASN A 240 2.85 11.37 15.08
N LYS A 241 3.86 10.75 14.44
CA LYS A 241 4.48 9.53 14.97
C LYS A 241 5.18 9.75 16.31
N LEU A 242 5.82 10.90 16.50
CA LEU A 242 6.47 11.25 17.76
C LEU A 242 5.43 11.46 18.87
N ILE A 243 4.34 12.19 18.60
CA ILE A 243 3.23 12.33 19.55
C ILE A 243 2.64 10.97 19.92
N MET A 244 2.39 10.09 18.94
CA MET A 244 1.88 8.75 19.23
C MET A 244 2.82 7.93 20.10
N LYS A 245 4.14 8.08 19.93
CA LYS A 245 5.13 7.42 20.78
C LYS A 245 5.10 7.99 22.20
N LEU A 246 5.07 9.31 22.33
CA LEU A 246 5.00 10.01 23.62
C LEU A 246 3.75 9.60 24.40
N ASN A 247 2.57 9.65 23.78
CA ASN A 247 1.31 9.25 24.42
C ASN A 247 1.32 7.77 24.86
N LYS A 248 2.02 6.89 24.13
CA LYS A 248 2.19 5.49 24.53
C LYS A 248 3.06 5.37 25.78
N VAL A 249 4.17 6.10 25.83
CA VAL A 249 5.07 6.11 26.99
C VAL A 249 4.34 6.65 28.21
N GLU A 250 3.68 7.81 28.11
CA GLU A 250 2.90 8.38 29.22
C GLU A 250 1.81 7.43 29.73
N LYS A 251 1.10 6.74 28.82
CA LYS A 251 0.07 5.78 29.21
C LYS A 251 0.67 4.60 29.96
N LEU A 252 1.82 4.09 29.52
CA LEU A 252 2.53 3.00 30.21
C LEU A 252 3.02 3.43 31.59
N GLU A 253 3.54 4.65 31.72
CA GLU A 253 3.96 5.21 33.01
C GLU A 253 2.79 5.39 33.96
N LYS A 254 1.67 5.95 33.49
CA LYS A 254 0.43 6.08 34.29
C LYS A 254 -0.09 4.70 34.74
N GLN A 255 -0.04 3.69 33.87
CA GLN A 255 -0.45 2.33 34.23
C GLN A 255 0.47 1.72 35.29
N LYS A 256 1.79 1.95 35.20
CA LYS A 256 2.75 1.50 36.23
C LYS A 256 2.48 2.16 37.58
N LEU A 257 2.18 3.46 37.59
CA LEU A 257 1.87 4.21 38.81
C LEU A 257 0.55 3.78 39.47
N ILE A 258 -0.44 3.32 38.69
CA ILE A 258 -1.72 2.82 39.22
C ILE A 258 -1.60 1.40 39.79
N GLN A 259 -0.58 0.63 39.36
CA GLN A 259 -0.35 -0.75 39.80
C GLN A 259 0.61 -0.87 40.98
N ALA A 260 1.28 0.22 41.36
CA ALA A 260 2.13 0.33 42.55
C ALA A 260 1.32 0.86 43.73
#